data_AF-U6KWS9-F1
#
_entry.id   AF-U6KWS9-F1
#
_cell.length_a   1.000
_cell.length_b   1.000
_cell.length_c   1.000
_cell.angle_alpha   90.00
_cell.angle_beta   90.00
_cell.angle_gamma   90.00
#
_symmetry.space_group_name_H-M   'P 1'
#
loop_
_entity.id
_entity.type
_entity.pdbx_description
1 polymer ?
#
loop_
_entity_poly.entity_id
_entity_poly.type
_entity_poly.pdbx_seq_one_letter_code
_entity_poly.pdbx_strand_id
1 'polypeptide(L)'
;MSRDQQLQASCTSVYNDYKLCLSGSNRNPQKCQEFLPSLRSCEKSLKVSYCINETQNLMNCARKPDRSVCAKEFVLMRECNRPGGPQLLITSEGSGAPRYEIHPNHLHLFNSISADLGPAEAPKRDRKRMQSLIQEMKKEFNAKAFDFVPYKFESFRPNPGK
;
A
#
# COMPACT_ATOMS: atom_id res chain seq x y z
N MET A 1 -15.08 -35.33 14.07
CA MET A 1 -14.31 -34.10 13.80
C MET A 1 -12.89 -34.52 13.46
N SER A 2 -12.32 -34.01 12.36
CA SER A 2 -10.93 -34.30 12.00
C SER A 2 -9.97 -33.66 13.02
N ARG A 3 -8.81 -34.28 13.24
CA ARG A 3 -7.74 -33.74 14.10
C ARG A 3 -7.35 -32.31 13.70
N ASP A 4 -7.43 -32.01 12.41
CA ASP A 4 -7.14 -30.67 11.87
C ASP A 4 -8.21 -29.64 12.23
N GLN A 5 -9.49 -30.05 12.33
CA GLN A 5 -10.58 -29.16 12.75
C GLN A 5 -10.44 -28.77 14.22
N GLN A 6 -9.98 -29.69 15.07
CA GLN A 6 -9.70 -29.41 16.48
C GLN A 6 -8.52 -28.46 16.64
N LEU A 7 -7.45 -28.65 15.87
CA LEU A 7 -6.29 -27.75 15.86
C LEU A 7 -6.66 -26.34 15.35
N GLN A 8 -7.48 -26.26 14.31
CA GLN A 8 -7.94 -24.98 13.78
C GLN A 8 -8.82 -24.24 14.79
N ALA A 9 -9.72 -24.94 15.49
CA ALA A 9 -10.53 -24.37 16.55
C ALA A 9 -9.68 -23.84 17.71
N SER A 10 -8.67 -24.60 18.15
CA SER A 10 -7.77 -24.14 19.22
C SER A 10 -6.96 -22.90 18.79
N CYS A 11 -6.41 -22.90 17.57
CA CYS A 11 -5.66 -21.75 17.06
C CYS A 11 -6.54 -20.49 16.89
N THR A 12 -7.81 -20.67 16.49
CA THR A 12 -8.77 -19.57 16.40
C THR A 12 -9.10 -19.00 17.77
N SER A 13 -9.22 -19.85 18.81
CA SER A 13 -9.41 -19.40 20.19
C SER A 13 -8.23 -18.54 20.65
N VAL A 14 -7.00 -19.02 20.48
CA VAL A 14 -5.78 -18.27 20.84
C VAL A 14 -5.69 -16.94 20.11
N TYR A 15 -6.10 -16.90 18.84
CA TYR A 15 -6.13 -15.67 18.05
C TYR A 15 -7.20 -14.67 18.55
N ASN A 16 -8.36 -15.16 18.99
CA ASN A 16 -9.38 -14.31 19.61
C ASN A 16 -8.90 -13.74 20.94
N ASP A 17 -8.23 -14.54 21.78
CA ASP A 17 -7.64 -14.08 23.04
C ASP A 17 -6.57 -13.00 22.79
N TYR A 18 -5.75 -13.18 21.75
CA TYR A 18 -4.80 -12.17 21.31
C TYR A 18 -5.48 -10.86 20.90
N LYS A 19 -6.59 -10.92 20.14
CA LYS A 19 -7.36 -9.73 19.78
C LYS A 19 -7.97 -9.03 20.99
N LEU A 20 -8.50 -9.79 21.94
CA LEU A 20 -9.04 -9.25 23.19
C LEU A 20 -7.93 -8.55 23.99
N CYS A 21 -6.76 -9.18 24.14
CA CYS A 21 -5.60 -8.57 24.78
C CYS A 21 -5.17 -7.27 24.06
N LEU A 22 -5.10 -7.28 22.73
CA LEU A 22 -4.75 -6.08 21.95
C LEU A 22 -5.75 -4.93 22.17
N SER A 23 -7.04 -5.26 22.23
CA SER A 23 -8.09 -4.27 22.49
C SER A 23 -7.98 -3.68 23.90
N GLY A 24 -7.74 -4.51 24.93
CA GLY A 24 -7.58 -4.07 26.32
C GLY A 24 -6.26 -3.36 26.61
N SER A 25 -5.20 -3.63 25.83
CA SER A 25 -3.87 -3.05 26.02
C SER A 25 -3.70 -1.65 25.41
N ASN A 26 -4.79 -1.01 24.98
CA ASN A 26 -4.79 0.23 24.20
C ASN A 26 -3.87 0.11 22.97
N ARG A 27 -3.99 -1.00 22.25
CA ARG A 27 -3.25 -1.29 21.01
C ARG A 27 -1.72 -1.36 21.22
N ASN A 28 -1.26 -1.81 22.39
CA ASN A 28 0.15 -2.03 22.65
C ASN A 28 0.56 -3.49 22.40
N PRO A 29 1.23 -3.81 21.28
CA PRO A 29 1.58 -5.19 20.95
C PRO A 29 2.56 -5.84 21.95
N GLN A 30 3.34 -5.05 22.69
CA GLN A 30 4.30 -5.58 23.68
C GLN A 30 3.61 -6.25 24.88
N LYS A 31 2.38 -5.87 25.21
CA LYS A 31 1.62 -6.44 26.33
C LYS A 31 1.02 -7.81 26.02
N CYS A 32 0.96 -8.20 24.74
CA CYS A 32 0.32 -9.43 24.28
C CYS A 32 1.33 -10.39 23.63
N GLN A 33 2.61 -10.31 24.02
CA GLN A 33 3.69 -11.12 23.42
C GLN A 33 3.58 -12.61 23.72
N GLU A 34 2.92 -12.98 24.82
CA GLU A 34 2.72 -14.36 25.25
C GLU A 34 2.00 -15.23 24.19
N PHE A 35 1.11 -14.62 23.40
CA PHE A 35 0.34 -15.32 22.38
C PHE A 35 1.12 -15.55 21.07
N LEU A 36 2.19 -14.80 20.82
CA LEU A 36 2.95 -14.85 19.56
C LEU A 36 3.61 -16.20 19.26
N PRO A 37 4.30 -16.90 20.19
CA PRO A 37 4.88 -18.21 19.90
C PRO A 37 3.80 -19.23 19.51
N SER A 38 2.67 -19.22 20.21
CA SER A 38 1.52 -20.10 19.93
C SER A 38 0.91 -19.81 18.56
N LEU A 39 0.70 -18.53 18.23
CA LEU A 39 0.20 -18.14 16.91
C LEU A 39 1.18 -18.50 15.79
N ARG A 40 2.49 -18.28 15.96
CA ARG A 40 3.50 -18.70 14.98
C ARG A 40 3.58 -20.21 14.80
N SER A 41 3.33 -20.98 15.87
CA SER A 41 3.19 -22.44 15.78
C SER A 41 1.96 -22.81 14.93
N CYS A 42 0.82 -22.17 15.19
CA CYS A 42 -0.40 -22.32 14.40
C CYS A 42 -0.20 -21.96 12.93
N GLU A 43 0.53 -20.87 12.61
CA GLU A 43 0.84 -20.48 11.22
C GLU A 43 1.61 -21.58 10.49
N LYS A 44 2.62 -22.17 11.16
CA LYS A 44 3.43 -23.26 10.58
C LYS A 44 2.63 -24.54 10.39
N SER A 45 1.80 -24.90 11.36
CA SER A 45 1.02 -26.15 11.31
C SER A 45 -0.11 -26.10 10.29
N LEU A 46 -0.83 -24.98 10.22
CA LEU A 46 -2.01 -24.82 9.36
C LEU A 46 -1.69 -24.17 8.00
N LYS A 47 -0.48 -23.63 7.82
CA LYS A 47 -0.08 -22.81 6.66
C LYS A 47 -1.03 -21.62 6.41
N VAL A 48 -1.55 -21.05 7.50
CA VAL A 48 -2.42 -19.86 7.50
C VAL A 48 -1.63 -18.70 8.07
N SER A 49 -1.81 -17.49 7.54
CA SER A 49 -1.23 -16.27 8.11
C SER A 49 -2.22 -15.61 9.09
N TYR A 50 -1.75 -15.19 10.27
CA TYR A 50 -2.54 -14.38 11.21
C TYR A 50 -2.14 -12.90 11.22
N CYS A 51 -1.30 -12.48 10.26
CA CYS A 51 -0.89 -11.08 10.08
C CYS A 51 -0.23 -10.45 11.31
N ILE A 52 0.55 -11.26 12.03
CA ILE A 52 1.14 -10.89 13.32
C ILE A 52 2.13 -9.74 13.12
N ASN A 53 3.02 -9.86 12.13
CA ASN A 53 4.07 -8.88 11.89
C ASN A 53 3.46 -7.56 11.37
N GLU A 54 2.49 -7.64 10.47
CA GLU A 54 1.74 -6.51 9.93
C GLU A 54 0.99 -5.77 11.04
N THR A 55 0.37 -6.50 11.96
CA THR A 55 -0.29 -5.93 13.14
C THR A 55 0.71 -5.21 14.03
N GLN A 56 1.85 -5.84 14.34
CA GLN A 56 2.89 -5.21 15.17
C GLN A 56 3.45 -3.94 14.53
N ASN A 57 3.77 -3.99 13.24
CA ASN A 57 4.30 -2.85 12.50
C ASN A 57 3.29 -1.71 12.42
N LEU A 58 2.02 -2.02 12.12
CA LEU A 58 0.94 -1.03 12.07
C LEU A 58 0.71 -0.38 13.43
N MET A 59 0.67 -1.15 14.52
CA MET A 59 0.47 -0.59 15.86
C MET A 59 1.67 0.23 16.34
N ASN A 60 2.89 -0.17 15.99
CA ASN A 60 4.09 0.60 16.28
C ASN A 60 4.12 1.91 15.50
N CYS A 61 3.81 1.87 14.20
CA CYS A 61 3.74 3.05 13.36
C CYS A 61 2.59 3.98 13.80
N ALA A 62 1.40 3.45 14.13
CA ALA A 62 0.29 4.27 14.59
C ALA A 62 0.59 5.06 15.87
N ARG A 63 1.52 4.57 16.72
CA ARG A 63 1.99 5.29 17.92
C ARG A 63 3.06 6.34 17.60
N LYS A 64 3.87 6.11 16.57
CA LYS A 64 4.94 7.00 16.10
C LYS A 64 4.90 7.06 14.58
N PRO A 65 3.97 7.84 14.00
CA PRO A 65 3.74 7.82 12.57
C PRO A 65 4.94 8.37 11.82
N ASP A 66 5.21 7.77 10.67
CA ASP A 66 6.20 8.25 9.71
C ASP A 66 5.61 9.37 8.85
N ARG A 67 6.39 9.87 7.87
CA ARG A 67 5.92 10.92 6.94
C ARG A 67 4.79 10.45 6.02
N SER A 68 4.66 9.13 5.80
CA SER A 68 3.57 8.55 5.01
C SER A 68 2.33 8.23 5.85
N VAL A 69 2.32 8.55 7.15
CA VAL A 69 1.21 8.31 8.07
C VAL A 69 0.80 6.82 8.07
N CYS A 70 1.81 5.94 8.02
CA CYS A 70 1.67 4.48 8.06
C CYS A 70 0.89 3.88 6.89
N ALA A 71 0.79 4.59 5.76
CA ALA A 71 0.00 4.14 4.61
C ALA A 71 0.44 2.76 4.10
N LYS A 72 1.76 2.49 4.12
CA LYS A 72 2.32 1.19 3.71
C LYS A 72 1.84 0.07 4.65
N GLU A 73 1.92 0.28 5.96
CA GLU A 73 1.50 -0.66 6.99
C GLU A 73 -0.01 -0.94 6.92
N PHE A 74 -0.83 0.07 6.64
CA PHE A 74 -2.27 -0.11 6.45
C PHE A 74 -2.59 -1.01 5.26
N VAL A 75 -1.92 -0.81 4.12
CA VAL A 75 -2.13 -1.64 2.93
C VAL A 75 -1.66 -3.07 3.19
N LEU A 76 -0.47 -3.25 3.78
CA LEU A 76 0.07 -4.58 4.10
C LEU A 76 -0.88 -5.35 5.05
N MET A 77 -1.38 -4.71 6.10
CA MET A 77 -2.33 -5.33 7.02
C MET A 77 -3.65 -5.68 6.34
N ARG A 78 -4.18 -4.79 5.48
CA ARG A 78 -5.41 -5.02 4.72
C ARG A 78 -5.28 -6.22 3.78
N GLU A 79 -4.17 -6.30 3.04
CA GLU A 79 -3.93 -7.37 2.07
C GLU A 79 -3.62 -8.70 2.77
N CYS A 80 -2.91 -8.69 3.89
CA CYS A 80 -2.68 -9.89 4.68
C CYS A 80 -3.98 -10.46 5.26
N ASN A 81 -4.89 -9.62 5.77
CA ASN A 81 -6.15 -10.06 6.38
C ASN A 81 -7.19 -10.58 5.37
N ARG A 82 -6.84 -10.66 4.08
CA ARG A 82 -7.78 -11.04 3.04
C ARG A 82 -7.94 -12.55 2.94
N PRO A 83 -9.19 -13.08 2.93
CA PRO A 83 -9.41 -14.51 2.67
C PRO A 83 -8.98 -14.82 1.23
N GLY A 84 -8.05 -15.76 1.07
CA GLY A 84 -7.44 -16.10 -0.23
C GLY A 84 -6.05 -15.49 -0.47
N GLY A 85 -5.56 -14.66 0.46
CA GLY A 85 -4.22 -14.08 0.39
C GLY A 85 -4.17 -12.66 -0.20
N PRO A 86 -2.98 -12.05 -0.20
CA PRO A 86 -2.79 -10.68 -0.68
C PRO A 86 -2.97 -10.60 -2.20
N GLN A 87 -3.78 -9.65 -2.66
CA GLN A 87 -3.92 -9.36 -4.09
C GLN A 87 -2.97 -8.26 -4.54
N LEU A 88 -2.68 -7.32 -3.66
CA LEU A 88 -1.75 -6.23 -3.90
C LEU A 88 -0.47 -6.48 -3.10
N LEU A 89 0.66 -6.40 -3.78
CA LEU A 89 2.01 -6.57 -3.23
C LEU A 89 2.75 -5.24 -3.32
N ILE A 90 3.63 -5.01 -2.35
CA ILE A 90 4.59 -3.92 -2.40
C ILE A 90 5.95 -4.55 -2.65
N THR A 91 6.46 -4.41 -3.87
CA THR A 91 7.74 -4.96 -4.27
C THR A 91 8.80 -3.86 -4.27
N SER A 92 10.02 -4.27 -3.91
CA SER A 92 11.22 -3.44 -4.04
C SER A 92 12.23 -4.17 -4.93
N GLU A 93 11.76 -4.80 -6.01
CA GLU A 93 12.63 -5.49 -6.96
C GLU A 93 13.44 -4.44 -7.76
N GLY A 94 14.75 -4.39 -7.50
CA GLY A 94 15.71 -3.45 -8.10
C GLY A 94 16.19 -2.35 -7.15
N SER A 95 17.16 -1.53 -7.60
CA SER A 95 17.70 -0.36 -6.89
C SER A 95 16.75 0.86 -6.89
N GLY A 96 15.47 0.63 -7.17
CA GLY A 96 14.46 1.66 -7.38
C GLY A 96 13.55 1.91 -6.17
N ALA A 97 12.64 2.88 -6.32
CA ALA A 97 11.57 3.14 -5.37
C ALA A 97 10.59 1.96 -5.31
N PRO A 98 9.96 1.69 -4.15
CA PRO A 98 8.98 0.62 -4.01
C PRO A 98 7.84 0.78 -5.02
N ARG A 99 7.28 -0.33 -5.49
CA ARG A 99 6.22 -0.38 -6.50
C ARG A 99 5.03 -1.18 -5.98
N TYR A 100 3.86 -0.89 -6.54
CA TYR A 100 2.67 -1.68 -6.32
C TYR A 100 2.50 -2.69 -7.44
N GLU A 101 2.32 -3.95 -7.08
CA GLU A 101 2.12 -5.04 -8.03
C GLU A 101 0.89 -5.87 -7.67
N ILE A 102 0.15 -6.30 -8.69
CA ILE A 102 -0.94 -7.25 -8.52
C ILE A 102 -0.37 -8.67 -8.51
N HIS A 103 -0.78 -9.47 -7.53
CA HIS A 103 -0.42 -10.87 -7.47
C HIS A 103 -0.92 -11.59 -8.75
N PRO A 104 -0.08 -12.39 -9.43
CA PRO A 104 -0.37 -12.92 -10.78
C PRO A 104 -1.68 -13.72 -10.85
N ASN A 105 -1.99 -14.49 -9.80
CA ASN A 105 -3.23 -15.27 -9.72
C ASN A 105 -4.51 -14.41 -9.65
N HIS A 106 -4.39 -13.12 -9.33
CA HIS A 106 -5.51 -12.19 -9.18
C HIS A 106 -5.60 -11.14 -10.28
N LEU A 107 -4.69 -11.16 -11.26
CA LEU A 107 -4.62 -10.17 -12.34
C LEU A 107 -5.95 -10.07 -13.12
N HIS A 108 -6.63 -11.20 -13.33
CA HIS A 108 -7.93 -11.27 -14.01
C HIS A 108 -9.07 -10.51 -13.30
N LEU A 109 -8.90 -10.14 -12.01
CA LEU A 109 -9.86 -9.34 -11.26
C LEU A 109 -9.71 -7.84 -11.50
N PHE A 110 -8.61 -7.41 -12.14
CA PHE A 110 -8.27 -6.01 -12.36
C PHE A 110 -8.29 -5.69 -13.86
N ASN A 111 -8.73 -4.48 -14.19
CA ASN A 111 -8.62 -3.95 -15.55
C ASN A 111 -7.21 -3.37 -15.79
N SER A 112 -6.19 -4.21 -15.66
CA SER A 112 -4.79 -3.84 -15.79
C SER A 112 -4.12 -4.63 -16.90
N ILE A 113 -3.35 -3.94 -17.75
CA ILE A 113 -2.60 -4.58 -18.85
C ILE A 113 -1.41 -5.39 -18.30
N SER A 114 -0.85 -4.97 -17.17
CA SER A 114 0.31 -5.59 -16.50
C SER A 114 0.07 -5.70 -14.99
N ALA A 115 0.86 -6.57 -14.33
CA ALA A 115 0.87 -6.69 -12.88
C ALA A 115 1.41 -5.43 -12.18
N ASP A 116 2.33 -4.70 -12.82
CA ASP A 116 2.88 -3.45 -12.30
C ASP A 116 1.85 -2.31 -12.39
N LEU A 117 1.46 -1.78 -11.23
CA LEU A 117 0.56 -0.63 -11.08
C LEU A 117 1.31 0.70 -11.00
N GLY A 118 2.64 0.68 -10.89
CA GLY A 118 3.48 1.86 -10.81
C GLY A 118 4.15 2.06 -9.44
N PRO A 119 4.87 3.19 -9.28
CA PRO A 119 5.61 3.47 -8.06
C PRO A 119 4.68 3.73 -6.87
N ALA A 120 5.06 3.23 -5.70
CA ALA A 120 4.36 3.47 -4.43
C ALA A 120 4.65 4.85 -3.83
N GLU A 121 5.55 5.62 -4.44
CA GLU A 121 5.92 6.96 -4.01
C GLU A 121 5.64 7.96 -5.13
N ALA A 122 5.14 9.13 -4.74
CA ALA A 122 4.85 10.21 -5.66
C ALA A 122 6.15 10.70 -6.35
N PRO A 123 6.07 11.10 -7.63
CA PRO A 123 7.22 11.66 -8.33
C PRO A 123 7.65 12.97 -7.68
N LYS A 124 8.97 13.18 -7.57
CA LYS A 124 9.52 14.47 -7.14
C LYS A 124 9.25 15.52 -8.21
N ARG A 125 8.99 16.76 -7.76
CA ARG A 125 8.78 17.90 -8.66
C ARG A 125 10.06 18.14 -9.49
N ASP A 126 9.92 18.03 -10.80
CA ASP A 126 10.99 18.29 -11.76
C ASP A 126 10.43 19.09 -12.94
N ARG A 127 11.00 20.27 -13.18
CA ARG A 127 10.59 21.16 -14.27
C ARG A 127 10.77 20.51 -15.64
N LYS A 128 11.85 19.74 -15.84
CA LYS A 128 12.13 19.11 -17.13
C LYS A 128 11.05 18.07 -17.44
N ARG A 129 10.75 17.21 -16.46
CA ARG A 129 9.69 16.21 -16.56
C ARG A 129 8.30 16.83 -16.76
N MET A 130 8.01 17.96 -16.11
CA MET A 130 6.75 18.67 -16.34
C MET A 130 6.67 19.24 -17.77
N GLN A 131 7.76 19.82 -18.27
CA GLN A 131 7.79 20.37 -19.63
C GLN A 131 7.69 19.27 -20.70
N SER A 132 8.37 18.14 -20.53
CA SER A 132 8.26 17.01 -21.46
C SER A 132 6.83 16.48 -21.51
N LEU A 133 6.20 16.29 -20.35
CA LEU A 133 4.81 15.83 -20.27
C LEU A 133 3.84 16.81 -20.95
N ILE A 134 4.01 18.12 -20.77
CA ILE A 134 3.19 19.13 -21.46
C ILE A 134 3.33 19.00 -22.99
N GLN A 135 4.53 18.76 -23.50
CA GLN A 135 4.75 18.59 -24.94
C GLN A 135 4.16 17.28 -25.47
N GLU A 136 4.28 16.19 -24.71
CA GLU A 136 3.64 14.90 -25.02
C GLU A 136 2.12 15.07 -25.12
N MET A 137 1.50 15.73 -24.13
CA MET A 137 0.07 15.99 -24.14
C MET A 137 -0.34 16.90 -25.31
N LYS A 138 0.41 17.98 -25.61
CA LYS A 138 0.14 18.84 -26.77
C LYS A 138 0.08 18.05 -28.07
N LYS A 139 0.99 17.07 -28.22
CA LYS A 139 1.06 16.18 -29.38
C LYS A 139 -0.13 15.21 -29.41
N GLU A 140 -0.42 14.58 -28.28
CA GLU A 140 -1.52 13.60 -28.15
C GLU A 140 -2.89 14.22 -28.46
N PHE A 141 -3.15 15.42 -27.92
CA PHE A 141 -4.39 16.15 -28.15
C PHE A 141 -4.42 16.94 -29.46
N ASN A 142 -3.35 16.91 -30.25
CA ASN A 142 -3.21 17.71 -31.48
C ASN A 142 -3.60 19.19 -31.28
N ALA A 143 -3.16 19.78 -30.18
CA ALA A 143 -3.62 21.07 -29.70
C ALA A 143 -2.93 22.23 -30.45
N LYS A 144 -3.35 22.46 -31.70
CA LYS A 144 -2.71 23.42 -32.63
C LYS A 144 -2.72 24.88 -32.15
N ALA A 145 -3.67 25.27 -31.29
CA ALA A 145 -3.82 26.63 -30.79
C ALA A 145 -3.55 26.76 -29.27
N PHE A 146 -2.87 25.79 -28.66
CA PHE A 146 -2.72 25.76 -27.20
C PHE A 146 -2.04 27.01 -26.60
N ASP A 147 -1.03 27.55 -27.29
CA ASP A 147 -0.31 28.75 -26.84
C ASP A 147 -0.82 30.04 -27.52
N PHE A 148 -1.91 29.97 -28.29
CA PHE A 148 -2.43 31.12 -29.03
C PHE A 148 -3.09 32.13 -28.08
N VAL A 149 -2.65 33.38 -28.14
CA VAL A 149 -3.21 34.49 -27.37
C VAL A 149 -3.83 35.48 -28.35
N PRO A 150 -5.17 35.56 -28.45
CA PRO A 150 -5.83 36.41 -29.45
C PRO A 150 -5.67 37.90 -29.17
N TYR A 151 -5.56 38.30 -27.90
CA TYR A 151 -5.30 39.66 -27.48
C TYR A 151 -4.43 39.68 -26.22
N LYS A 152 -3.47 40.59 -26.16
CA LYS A 152 -2.57 40.80 -25.03
C LYS A 152 -2.57 42.29 -24.67
N PHE A 153 -2.68 42.60 -23.38
CA PHE A 153 -2.68 43.98 -22.89
C PHE A 153 -1.42 44.72 -23.32
N GLU A 154 -1.57 45.94 -23.85
CA GLU A 154 -0.48 46.77 -24.32
C GLU A 154 0.36 47.27 -23.13
N SER A 155 1.64 46.89 -23.09
CA SER A 155 2.54 47.22 -22.00
C SER A 155 3.99 47.10 -22.44
N PHE A 156 4.89 47.83 -21.78
CA PHE A 156 6.34 47.62 -21.91
C PHE A 156 6.80 46.24 -21.37
N ARG A 157 5.97 45.54 -20.58
CA ARG A 157 6.32 44.22 -20.05
C ARG A 157 5.95 43.10 -21.04
N PRO A 158 6.83 42.12 -21.28
CA PRO A 158 6.55 40.98 -22.16
C PRO A 158 5.33 40.17 -21.73
N ASN A 159 5.06 40.01 -20.44
CA ASN A 159 3.87 39.32 -19.92
C ASN A 159 3.23 40.16 -18.80
N PRO A 160 2.30 41.07 -19.12
CA PRO A 160 1.70 41.94 -18.11
C PRO A 160 0.90 41.14 -17.07
N GLY A 161 1.23 41.32 -15.78
CA GLY A 161 0.49 40.72 -14.66
C GLY A 161 0.76 39.23 -14.37
N LYS A 162 1.67 38.58 -15.09
CA LYS A 162 2.13 37.20 -14.80
C LYS A 162 3.53 37.18 -14.19
#